data_AF-A0A1K1NUI7-F1
#
_entry.id   AF-A0A1K1NUI7-F1
#
_cell.length_a   1.000
_cell.length_b   1.000
_cell.length_c   1.000
_cell.angle_alpha   90.00
_cell.angle_beta   90.00
_cell.angle_gamma   90.00
#
_symmetry.space_group_name_H-M   'P 1'
#
loop_
_entity.id
_entity.type
_entity.pdbx_description
1 polymer ?
#
loop_
_entity_poly.entity_id
_entity_poly.type
_entity_poly.pdbx_seq_one_letter_code
_entity_poly.pdbx_strand_id
1 'polypeptide(L)' 'MKLLIRILFFIILAALGTGYFFIWKSDPALGHRIIGFAVLALTFVLMPLFLIHRYKGRSIREFRLFQDGSAQKNAENQ' A
#
# COMPACT_ATOMS: atom_id res chain seq x y z
N MET A 1 5.32 -0.16 -13.98
CA MET A 1 4.80 0.26 -12.66
C MET A 1 5.39 -0.48 -11.44
N LYS A 2 6.14 -1.59 -11.59
CA LYS A 2 6.72 -2.32 -10.44
C LYS A 2 7.95 -1.63 -9.83
N LEU A 3 8.63 -0.80 -10.64
CA LEU A 3 9.89 -0.14 -10.30
C LEU A 3 9.69 1.05 -9.36
N LEU A 4 8.59 1.80 -9.50
CA LEU A 4 8.28 2.96 -8.65
C LEU A 4 8.08 2.57 -7.18
N ILE A 5 7.26 1.53 -6.91
CA ILE A 5 7.09 0.96 -5.56
C ILE A 5 8.44 0.49 -4.99
N ARG A 6 9.28 -0.13 -5.84
CA ARG A 6 10.55 -0.69 -5.40
C ARG A 6 11.55 0.41 -5.02
N ILE A 7 11.64 1.47 -5.81
CA ILE A 7 12.47 2.65 -5.49
C ILE A 7 11.97 3.30 -4.19
N LEU A 8 10.66 3.52 -4.06
CA LEU A 8 10.09 4.14 -2.86
C LEU A 8 10.40 3.32 -1.61
N PHE A 9 10.30 1.99 -1.70
CA PHE A 9 10.66 1.10 -0.61
C PHE A 9 12.14 1.21 -0.21
N PHE A 10 13.05 1.25 -1.18
CA PHE A 10 14.48 1.43 -0.92
C PHE A 10 14.81 2.80 -0.31
N ILE A 11 14.13 3.87 -0.73
CA ILE A 11 14.27 5.21 -0.13
C ILE A 11 13.87 5.18 1.36
N ILE A 12 12.75 4.51 1.69
CA ILE A 12 12.30 4.42 3.09
C ILE A 12 13.27 3.57 3.92
N LEU A 13 13.80 2.47 3.37
CA LEU A 13 14.85 1.69 4.02
C LEU A 13 16.12 2.52 4.29
N ALA A 14 16.55 3.33 3.32
CA ALA A 14 17.67 4.24 3.50
C ALA A 14 17.37 5.33 4.55
N ALA A 15 16.14 5.86 4.59
CA ALA A 15 15.70 6.83 5.60
C ALA A 15 15.69 6.23 7.02
N LEU A 16 15.27 4.97 7.17
CA LEU A 16 15.33 4.26 8.45
C LEU A 16 16.78 4.00 8.87
N GLY A 17 17.65 3.57 7.95
CA GLY A 17 19.07 3.34 8.23
C GLY A 17 19.81 4.63 8.62
N THR A 18 19.56 5.72 7.91
CA THR A 18 20.13 7.05 8.23
C THR A 18 19.57 7.61 9.54
N GLY A 19 18.27 7.45 9.80
CA GLY A 19 17.65 7.79 11.09
C GLY A 19 18.28 7.05 12.25
N TYR A 20 18.51 5.73 12.12
CA TYR A 20 19.17 4.93 13.14
C TYR A 20 20.63 5.34 13.37
N PHE A 21 21.37 5.65 12.29
CA PHE A 21 22.73 6.18 12.40
C PHE A 21 22.77 7.52 13.14
N PHE A 22 21.81 8.41 12.89
CA PHE A 22 21.71 9.71 13.57
C PHE A 22 21.40 9.60 15.07
N ILE A 23 20.62 8.59 15.48
CA ILE A 23 20.38 8.30 16.91
C ILE A 23 21.70 7.99 17.63
N TRP A 24 22.61 7.30 16.96
CA TRP A 24 23.84 6.80 17.57
C TRP A 24 25.00 7.81 17.58
N LYS A 25 25.07 8.70 16.59
CA LYS A 25 26.26 9.54 16.34
C LYS A 25 26.11 11.03 16.64
N SER A 26 24.91 11.58 16.63
CA SER A 26 24.73 13.04 16.67
C SER A 26 23.73 13.48 17.72
N ASP A 27 22.44 13.21 17.49
CA ASP A 27 21.39 13.75 18.34
C ASP A 27 20.18 12.80 18.35
N PRO A 28 19.91 12.11 19.46
CA PRO A 28 18.84 11.12 19.52
C PRO A 28 17.48 11.75 19.21
N ALA A 29 17.24 13.00 19.59
CA ALA A 29 15.98 13.68 19.31
C ALA A 29 15.71 13.85 17.79
N LEU A 30 16.74 14.18 17.00
CA LEU A 30 16.61 14.30 15.55
C LEU A 30 16.43 12.93 14.90
N GLY A 31 17.17 11.92 15.35
CA GLY A 31 17.04 10.56 14.86
C GLY A 31 15.64 9.97 15.10
N HIS A 32 15.06 10.17 16.28
CA HIS A 32 13.69 9.73 16.58
C HIS A 32 12.65 10.43 15.70
N ARG A 33 12.82 11.74 15.41
CA ARG A 33 11.93 12.46 14.48
C ARG A 33 12.03 11.91 13.06
N ILE A 34 13.24 11.66 12.57
CA ILE A 34 13.45 11.12 11.21
C ILE A 34 12.81 9.73 11.08
N ILE A 35 13.02 8.84 12.07
CA ILE A 35 12.40 7.51 12.07
C ILE A 35 10.87 7.64 12.15
N GLY A 36 10.35 8.51 13.01
CA GLY A 36 8.91 8.76 13.13
C GLY A 36 8.29 9.18 11.80
N PHE A 37 8.90 10.15 11.11
CA PHE A 37 8.44 10.58 9.79
C PHE A 37 8.60 9.49 8.72
N ALA A 38 9.67 8.71 8.74
CA ALA A 38 9.87 7.59 7.82
C ALA A 38 8.79 6.51 7.98
N VAL A 39 8.44 6.16 9.22
CA VAL A 39 7.36 5.22 9.52
C VAL A 39 6.00 5.79 9.14
N LEU A 40 5.77 7.09 9.38
CA LEU A 40 4.52 7.74 8.96
C LEU A 40 4.37 7.69 7.43
N ALA A 41 5.43 8.03 6.70
CA ALA A 41 5.44 7.94 5.24
C ALA A 41 5.27 6.49 4.75
N LEU A 42 5.85 5.50 5.44
CA LEU A 42 5.63 4.09 5.14
C LEU A 42 4.14 3.73 5.25
N THR A 43 3.50 4.06 6.37
CA THR A 43 2.11 3.65 6.61
C THR A 43 1.12 4.44 5.75
N PHE A 44 1.32 5.75 5.57
CA PHE A 44 0.38 6.59 4.83
C PHE A 44 0.65 6.67 3.33
N VAL A 45 1.88 6.46 2.85
CA VAL A 45 2.21 6.53 1.42
C VAL A 45 2.43 5.14 0.86
N LEU A 46 3.33 4.35 1.45
CA LEU A 46 3.65 3.03 0.91
C LEU A 46 2.43 2.10 0.97
N MET A 47 1.67 2.10 2.06
CA MET A 47 0.54 1.17 2.24
C MET A 47 -0.59 1.38 1.20
N PRO A 48 -1.17 2.58 1.00
CA PRO A 48 -2.19 2.77 -0.04
C PRO A 48 -1.63 2.62 -1.45
N LEU A 49 -0.38 3.02 -1.69
CA LEU A 49 0.26 2.86 -3.00
C LEU A 49 0.48 1.38 -3.34
N PHE A 50 0.85 0.57 -2.34
CA PHE A 50 0.97 -0.88 -2.45
C PHE A 50 -0.39 -1.52 -2.74
N LEU A 51 -1.45 -1.06 -2.08
CA LEU A 51 -2.82 -1.52 -2.32
C LEU A 51 -3.26 -1.21 -3.77
N ILE A 52 -3.12 0.02 -4.25
CA ILE A 52 -3.48 0.36 -5.64
C ILE A 52 -2.69 -0.49 -6.64
N HIS A 53 -1.40 -0.68 -6.40
CA HIS A 53 -0.56 -1.51 -7.27
C HIS A 53 -0.98 -2.98 -7.27
N ARG A 54 -1.29 -3.53 -6.09
CA ARG A 54 -1.70 -4.93 -5.89
C ARG A 54 -3.05 -5.23 -6.51
N TYR A 55 -4.01 -4.31 -6.39
CA TYR A 55 -5.40 -4.53 -6.80
C TYR A 55 -5.66 -4.20 -8.28
N LYS A 56 -4.71 -3.60 -9.00
CA LYS A 56 -4.84 -3.26 -10.42
C LYS A 56 -5.07 -4.46 -11.36
N GLY A 57 -4.79 -5.69 -10.90
CA GLY A 57 -4.95 -6.92 -11.68
C GLY A 57 -6.08 -7.85 -11.23
N ARG A 58 -6.71 -7.62 -10.07
CA ARG A 58 -7.85 -8.42 -9.63
C ARG A 58 -9.13 -7.75 -10.13
N SER A 59 -9.77 -8.40 -11.08
CA SER A 59 -11.11 -8.08 -11.57
C SER A 59 -12.08 -7.89 -10.40
N ILE A 60 -12.36 -6.65 -9.99
CA ILE A 60 -13.49 -6.30 -9.11
C ILE A 60 -14.83 -6.78 -9.74
N ARG A 61 -14.82 -7.16 -11.03
CA ARG A 61 -16.01 -7.56 -11.79
C ARG A 61 -16.57 -8.92 -11.38
N GLU A 62 -15.78 -9.80 -10.77
CA GLU A 62 -16.30 -11.10 -10.29
C GLU A 62 -17.08 -10.98 -8.97
N PHE A 63 -17.00 -9.84 -8.27
CA PHE A 63 -17.86 -9.55 -7.12
C PHE A 63 -19.27 -9.07 -7.52
N ARG A 64 -19.53 -8.87 -8.82
CA ARG A 64 -20.89 -8.67 -9.36
C ARG A 64 -21.54 -9.99 -9.77
N LEU A 65 -21.34 -11.04 -8.99
CA LEU A 65 -22.17 -12.26 -9.02
C LEU A 65 -23.60 -12.04 -8.51
N PHE A 66 -24.02 -10.78 -8.31
CA PHE A 66 -25.41 -10.38 -8.00
C PHE A 66 -26.12 -9.77 -9.20
N GLN A 67 -25.80 -10.21 -10.42
CA GLN A 67 -26.74 -10.05 -11.53
C GLN A 67 -27.86 -11.08 -11.35
N ASP A 68 -28.57 -10.97 -10.23
CA ASP A 68 -29.74 -11.74 -9.77
C ASP A 68 -30.94 -11.62 -10.73
N GLY A 69 -30.86 -10.80 -11.78
CA GLY A 69 -31.98 -10.52 -12.67
C GLY A 69 -32.21 -11.53 -13.80
N SER A 70 -31.22 -12.36 -14.17
CA SER A 70 -31.34 -13.23 -15.37
C SER A 70 -31.77 -14.67 -15.07
N ALA A 71 -31.65 -15.14 -13.82
CA ALA A 71 -32.07 -16.48 -13.44
C ALA A 71 -33.58 -16.57 -13.13
N GLN A 72 -34.18 -15.48 -12.63
CA GLN A 72 -35.57 -15.49 -12.19
C GLN A 72 -36.57 -15.46 -13.36
N LYS A 73 -36.17 -14.91 -14.52
CA LYS A 73 -37.06 -14.76 -15.69
C LYS A 73 -37.35 -16.07 -16.45
N ASN A 74 -36.59 -17.14 -16.17
CA ASN A 74 -36.77 -18.45 -16.81
C ASN A 74 -37.61 -19.43 -15.99
N ALA A 75 -37.86 -19.16 -14.70
CA ALA A 75 -38.69 -20.01 -13.85
C ALA A 75 -40.18 -19.63 -13.85
N GLU A 76 -40.52 -18.43 -14.32
CA GLU A 76 -41.92 -17.99 -14.53
C GLU A 76 -42.45 -18.31 -15.95
N ASN A 77 -41.61 -18.86 -16.83
CA ASN A 77 -41.96 -19.18 -18.23
C ASN A 77 -41.74 -20.67 -18.60
N GLN A 78 -41.65 -21.58 -17.62
CA GLN A 78 -41.59 -23.03 -17.88
C GLN A 78 -42.72 -23.76 -17.16
#